data_AF-A0A7Y8MF59-F1
#
_entry.id   AF-A0A7Y8MF59-F1
#
_cell.length_a   1.000
_cell.length_b   1.000
_cell.length_c   1.000
_cell.angle_alpha   90.00
_cell.angle_beta   90.00
_cell.angle_gamma   90.00
#
_symmetry.space_group_name_H-M   'P 1'
#
loop_
_entity.id
_entity.type
_entity.pdbx_description
1 polymer ?
#
loop_
_entity_poly.entity_id
_entity_poly.type
_entity_poly.pdbx_seq_one_letter_code
_entity_poly.pdbx_strand_id
1 'polypeptide(L)'
;MILWFDIMLSPDVAAWSAGNFSIETGHLDSLGFRLATDRVIFEAARQNQVSAIITKDSDYLRLLERHGPPPAIIWLTCGNTSNEALKSLLTMRLHAALALIEGGEPLVELS
;
A
#
# COMPACT_ATOMS: atom_id res chain seq x y z
N MET A 1 11.54 5.18 0.22
CA MET A 1 10.37 4.62 -0.50
C MET A 1 9.12 5.39 -0.09
N ILE A 2 8.13 5.50 -0.98
CA ILE A 2 6.83 6.15 -0.72
C ILE A 2 5.74 5.07 -0.76
N LEU A 3 4.94 4.93 0.29
CA LEU A 3 3.81 4.00 0.35
C LEU A 3 2.48 4.73 0.46
N TRP A 4 1.50 4.32 -0.34
CA TRP A 4 0.12 4.81 -0.19
C TRP A 4 -0.76 3.76 0.46
N PHE A 5 -1.56 4.17 1.44
CA PHE A 5 -2.51 3.32 2.15
C PHE A 5 -3.92 3.57 1.63
N ASP A 6 -4.58 2.49 1.22
CA ASP A 6 -5.96 2.48 0.75
C ASP A 6 -6.94 3.16 1.74
N ILE A 7 -8.01 3.76 1.22
CA ILE A 7 -9.09 4.37 2.02
C ILE A 7 -9.74 3.39 3.00
N MET A 8 -9.73 2.08 2.71
CA MET A 8 -10.25 1.05 3.62
C MET A 8 -9.34 0.78 4.82
N LEU A 9 -8.10 1.26 4.80
CA LEU A 9 -7.18 1.17 5.93
C LEU A 9 -7.30 2.44 6.78
N SER A 10 -7.13 2.31 8.10
CA SER A 10 -7.19 3.48 8.98
C SER A 10 -6.05 4.46 8.68
N PRO A 11 -6.32 5.79 8.65
CA PRO A 11 -5.27 6.80 8.62
C PRO A 11 -4.23 6.65 9.75
N ASP A 12 -4.65 6.13 10.91
CA ASP A 12 -3.75 5.87 12.04
C ASP A 12 -2.69 4.82 11.74
N VAL A 13 -2.98 3.87 10.85
CA VAL A 13 -2.01 2.85 10.44
C VAL A 13 -0.98 3.47 9.52
N ALA A 14 -1.39 4.31 8.56
CA ALA A 14 -0.47 5.04 7.69
C ALA A 14 0.47 5.95 8.51
N ALA A 15 -0.09 6.79 9.38
CA ALA A 15 0.68 7.69 10.24
C ALA A 15 1.63 6.92 11.18
N TRP A 16 1.16 5.83 11.78
CA TRP A 16 2.01 4.96 12.59
C TRP A 16 3.15 4.35 11.77
N SER A 17 2.89 3.92 10.52
CA SER A 17 3.92 3.36 9.66
C SER A 17 5.01 4.39 9.32
N ALA A 18 4.67 5.64 9.04
CA ALA A 18 5.69 6.70 8.85
C ALA A 18 6.59 6.91 10.08
N GLY A 19 6.04 6.71 11.29
CA GLY A 19 6.80 6.85 12.54
C GLY A 19 7.62 5.63 12.94
N ASN A 20 7.32 4.44 12.39
CA ASN A 20 7.94 3.17 12.80
C ASN A 20 8.83 2.55 11.71
N PHE A 21 8.72 3.02 10.47
CA PHE A 21 9.53 2.60 9.35
C PHE A 21 10.15 3.84 8.70
N SER A 22 11.39 3.73 8.22
CA SER A 22 12.10 4.82 7.53
C SER A 22 11.58 5.02 6.09
N ILE A 23 10.29 5.32 5.96
CA ILE A 23 9.57 5.47 4.70
C ILE A 23 8.64 6.69 4.75
N GLU A 24 8.33 7.23 3.58
CA GLU A 24 7.24 8.19 3.44
C GLU A 24 5.93 7.44 3.25
N THR A 25 4.85 7.96 3.86
CA THR A 25 3.52 7.37 3.72
C THR A 25 2.48 8.42 3.37
N GLY A 26 1.47 8.03 2.60
CA GLY A 26 0.28 8.83 2.34
C GLY A 26 -0.98 7.98 2.53
N HIS A 27 -2.00 8.54 3.16
CA HIS A 27 -3.33 7.93 3.19
C HIS A 27 -4.18 8.51 2.06
N LEU A 28 -4.87 7.67 1.29
CA LEU A 28 -5.59 8.13 0.10
C LEU A 28 -6.68 9.17 0.40
N ASP A 29 -7.35 9.10 1.56
CA ASP A 29 -8.35 10.11 1.95
C ASP A 29 -7.67 11.47 2.20
N SER A 30 -6.56 11.49 2.95
CA SER A 30 -5.75 12.68 3.22
C SER A 30 -5.12 13.29 1.96
N LEU A 31 -4.88 12.47 0.93
CA LEU A 31 -4.37 12.89 -0.38
C LEU A 31 -5.48 13.40 -1.32
N GLY A 32 -6.76 13.38 -0.90
CA GLY A 32 -7.89 13.86 -1.68
C GLY A 32 -8.48 12.83 -2.65
N PHE A 33 -8.12 11.55 -2.54
CA PHE A 33 -8.57 10.47 -3.43
C PHE A 33 -9.84 9.75 -2.95
N ARG A 34 -10.54 10.25 -1.92
CA ARG A 34 -11.75 9.62 -1.37
C ARG A 34 -12.81 9.23 -2.40
N LEU A 35 -12.97 10.04 -3.44
CA LEU A 35 -13.96 9.82 -4.51
C LEU A 35 -13.31 9.37 -5.83
N ALA A 36 -12.00 9.14 -5.84
CA ALA A 36 -11.28 8.71 -7.02
C ALA A 36 -11.45 7.20 -7.22
N THR A 37 -11.52 6.77 -8.48
CA THR A 37 -11.50 5.35 -8.84
C THR A 37 -10.09 4.77 -8.68
N ASP A 38 -9.97 3.45 -8.48
CA ASP A 38 -8.67 2.78 -8.36
C ASP A 38 -7.75 3.05 -9.55
N ARG A 39 -8.29 3.16 -10.77
CA ARG A 39 -7.50 3.52 -11.96
C ARG A 39 -6.85 4.90 -11.85
N VAL A 40 -7.60 5.89 -11.32
CA VAL A 40 -7.10 7.25 -11.10
C VAL A 40 -6.03 7.24 -10.01
N ILE A 41 -6.27 6.51 -8.92
CA ILE A 41 -5.30 6.36 -7.83
C ILE A 41 -4.01 5.68 -8.33
N PHE A 42 -4.12 4.59 -9.09
CA PHE A 42 -2.99 3.84 -9.61
C PHE A 42 -2.13 4.68 -10.57
N GLU A 43 -2.76 5.46 -11.46
CA GLU A 43 -2.03 6.36 -12.36
C GLU A 43 -1.43 7.55 -11.60
N ALA A 44 -2.13 8.11 -10.62
CA ALA A 44 -1.57 9.15 -9.77
C ALA A 44 -0.36 8.63 -8.96
N ALA A 45 -0.44 7.41 -8.45
CA ALA A 45 0.66 6.76 -7.72
C ALA A 45 1.89 6.61 -8.62
N ARG A 46 1.70 6.20 -9.88
CA ARG A 46 2.76 6.15 -10.89
C ARG A 46 3.40 7.52 -11.14
N GLN A 47 2.58 8.56 -11.34
CA GLN A 47 3.06 9.91 -11.60
C GLN A 47 3.83 10.51 -10.41
N ASN A 48 3.45 10.15 -9.19
CA ASN A 48 4.09 10.59 -7.95
C ASN A 48 5.23 9.65 -7.49
N GLN A 49 5.68 8.72 -8.35
CA GLN A 49 6.77 7.79 -8.05
C GLN A 49 6.54 6.98 -6.76
N VAL A 50 5.27 6.66 -6.47
CA VAL A 50 4.89 5.83 -5.32
C VAL A 50 5.45 4.44 -5.52
N SER A 51 6.18 3.95 -4.52
CA SER A 51 6.82 2.64 -4.57
C SER A 51 5.78 1.52 -4.52
N ALA A 52 4.81 1.62 -3.61
CA ALA A 52 3.70 0.68 -3.57
C ALA A 52 2.40 1.24 -2.97
N ILE A 53 1.28 0.65 -3.36
CA ILE A 53 -0.02 0.82 -2.71
C ILE A 53 -0.26 -0.37 -1.79
N ILE A 54 -0.56 -0.11 -0.52
CA ILE A 54 -0.98 -1.11 0.47
C ILE A 54 -2.51 -1.13 0.48
N THR A 55 -3.09 -2.28 0.16
CA THR A 55 -4.55 -2.44 0.04
C THR A 55 -5.01 -3.84 0.46
N LYS A 56 -6.29 -3.95 0.85
CA LYS A 56 -7.02 -5.22 0.95
C LYS A 56 -7.84 -5.51 -0.31
N ASP A 57 -8.05 -4.51 -1.17
CA ASP A 57 -8.83 -4.65 -2.38
C ASP A 57 -8.05 -5.40 -3.46
N SER A 58 -8.63 -6.50 -3.93
CA SER A 58 -8.08 -7.30 -5.00
C SER A 58 -8.16 -6.62 -6.37
N ASP A 59 -8.96 -5.56 -6.54
CA ASP A 59 -9.09 -4.89 -7.84
C ASP A 59 -7.79 -4.17 -8.27
N TYR A 60 -6.93 -3.80 -7.32
CA TYR A 60 -5.57 -3.32 -7.61
C TYR A 60 -4.69 -4.37 -8.28
N LEU A 61 -4.91 -5.67 -8.03
CA LEU A 61 -4.15 -6.75 -8.70
C LEU A 61 -4.47 -6.78 -10.20
N ARG A 62 -5.73 -6.52 -10.57
CA ARG A 62 -6.14 -6.43 -11.99
C ARG A 62 -5.51 -5.23 -12.68
N LEU A 63 -5.38 -4.11 -11.98
CA LEU A 63 -4.70 -2.92 -12.50
C LEU A 63 -3.22 -3.19 -12.68
N LEU A 64 -2.57 -3.82 -11.70
CA LEU A 64 -1.18 -4.23 -11.79
C LEU A 64 -0.95 -5.22 -12.95
N GLU A 65 -1.78 -6.25 -13.09
CA GLU A 65 -1.70 -7.22 -14.19
C GLU A 65 -1.82 -6.52 -15.57
N ARG A 66 -2.74 -5.56 -15.68
CA ARG A 66 -3.00 -4.86 -16.95
C ARG A 66 -1.96 -3.81 -17.30
N HIS A 67 -1.43 -3.09 -16.30
CA HIS A 67 -0.67 -1.87 -16.52
C HIS A 67 0.79 -1.96 -16.07
N GLY A 68 1.17 -3.01 -15.34
CA GLY A 68 2.50 -3.20 -14.77
C GLY A 68 2.87 -2.16 -13.70
N PRO A 69 3.97 -2.40 -12.96
CA PRO A 69 4.53 -1.39 -12.06
C PRO A 69 5.17 -0.22 -12.84
N PRO A 70 5.36 0.95 -12.21
CA PRO A 70 4.88 1.33 -10.88
C PRO A 70 3.40 1.78 -10.87
N PRO A 71 2.74 1.76 -9.68
CA PRO A 71 3.25 1.29 -8.39
C PRO A 71 3.23 -0.25 -8.27
N ALA A 72 4.05 -0.81 -7.35
CA ALA A 72 3.85 -2.18 -6.88
C ALA A 72 2.64 -2.26 -5.95
N ILE A 73 2.15 -3.46 -5.65
CA ILE A 73 1.04 -3.68 -4.71
C ILE A 73 1.50 -4.52 -3.52
N ILE A 74 1.23 -4.02 -2.31
CA ILE A 74 1.27 -4.83 -1.09
C ILE A 74 -0.17 -5.23 -0.77
N TRP A 75 -0.51 -6.50 -1.01
CA TRP A 75 -1.86 -7.00 -0.83
C TRP A 75 -2.00 -7.66 0.54
N LEU A 76 -2.89 -7.12 1.36
CA LEU A 76 -3.16 -7.61 2.71
C LEU A 76 -4.29 -8.65 2.67
N THR A 77 -3.98 -9.91 2.97
CA THR A 77 -4.95 -11.03 2.95
C THR A 77 -5.38 -11.49 4.35
N CYS A 78 -4.99 -10.76 5.41
CA CYS A 78 -5.31 -11.03 6.81
C CYS A 78 -6.79 -10.79 7.23
N GLY A 79 -7.70 -10.56 6.27
CA GLY A 79 -9.12 -10.32 6.52
C GLY A 79 -9.41 -9.02 7.29
N ASN A 80 -10.60 -8.93 7.88
CA ASN A 80 -10.93 -7.84 8.81
C ASN A 80 -10.19 -8.06 10.11
N THR A 81 -9.39 -7.08 10.50
CA THR A 81 -8.53 -7.15 11.68
C THR A 81 -8.43 -5.77 12.32
N SER A 82 -8.08 -5.71 13.60
CA SER A 82 -7.93 -4.45 14.31
C SER A 82 -6.69 -3.69 13.82
N ASN A 83 -6.63 -2.39 14.12
CA ASN A 83 -5.44 -1.59 13.80
C ASN A 83 -4.20 -2.15 14.51
N GLU A 84 -4.32 -2.65 15.75
CA GLU A 84 -3.21 -3.24 16.51
C GLU A 84 -2.68 -4.52 15.85
N ALA A 85 -3.58 -5.37 15.37
CA ALA A 85 -3.21 -6.60 14.68
C ALA A 85 -2.57 -6.30 13.32
N LEU A 86 -3.11 -5.33 12.56
CA LEU A 86 -2.48 -4.89 11.30
C LEU A 86 -1.09 -4.28 11.54
N LYS A 87 -0.93 -3.43 12.57
CA LYS A 87 0.37 -2.88 12.95
C LYS A 87 1.37 -3.99 13.30
N SER A 88 0.93 -5.00 14.05
CA SER A 88 1.76 -6.17 14.39
C SER A 88 2.20 -6.95 13.15
N LEU A 89 1.29 -7.17 12.19
CA LEU A 89 1.61 -7.79 10.90
C LEU A 89 2.66 -6.98 10.12
N LEU A 90 2.46 -5.66 10.02
CA LEU A 90 3.40 -4.78 9.34
C LEU A 90 4.76 -4.76 10.03
N THR A 91 4.82 -4.72 11.37
CA THR A 91 6.08 -4.83 12.14
C THR A 91 6.86 -6.09 11.77
N MET A 92 6.16 -7.22 11.63
CA MET A 92 6.79 -8.50 11.36
C MET A 92 7.27 -8.64 9.91
N ARG A 93 6.52 -8.10 8.94
CA ARG A 93 6.70 -8.45 7.52
C ARG A 93 7.06 -7.30 6.59
N LEU A 94 6.79 -6.05 6.95
CA LEU A 94 6.89 -4.94 6.02
C LEU A 94 8.32 -4.74 5.49
N HIS A 95 9.36 -4.85 6.35
CA HIS A 95 10.75 -4.73 5.89
C HIS A 95 11.11 -5.74 4.79
N ALA A 96 10.70 -7.00 4.95
CA ALA A 96 10.94 -8.03 3.93
C ALA A 96 10.16 -7.74 2.65
N ALA A 97 8.91 -7.28 2.76
CA ALA A 97 8.10 -6.88 1.61
C ALA A 97 8.73 -5.71 0.83
N LEU A 98 9.26 -4.71 1.54
CA LEU A 98 9.92 -3.57 0.89
C LEU A 98 11.19 -4.00 0.15
N ALA A 99 11.99 -4.90 0.72
CA ALA A 99 13.17 -5.44 0.04
C ALA A 99 12.82 -6.20 -1.25
N LEU A 100 11.70 -6.95 -1.26
CA LEU A 100 11.21 -7.62 -2.47
C LEU A 100 10.79 -6.61 -3.54
N ILE A 101 10.08 -5.54 -3.14
CA ILE A 101 9.64 -4.48 -4.06
C ILE A 101 10.84 -3.74 -4.64
N GLU A 102 11.85 -3.43 -3.83
CA GLU A 102 13.13 -2.86 -4.31
C GLU A 102 13.87 -3.82 -5.26
N GLY A 103 13.72 -5.13 -5.06
CA GLY A 103 14.21 -6.17 -5.96
C GLY A 103 13.44 -6.31 -7.27
N GLY A 104 12.35 -5.56 -7.45
CA GLY A 104 11.52 -5.57 -8.66
C GLY A 104 10.27 -6.44 -8.59
N GLU A 105 9.94 -7.01 -7.42
CA GLU A 105 8.70 -7.76 -7.26
C GLU A 105 7.48 -6.81 -7.33
N PRO A 106 6.57 -6.99 -8.31
CA PRO A 106 5.46 -6.06 -8.54
C PRO A 106 4.31 -6.25 -7.53
N LEU A 107 4.23 -7.43 -6.90
CA LEU A 107 3.18 -7.82 -5.97
C LEU A 107 3.78 -8.56 -4.78
N VAL A 108 3.48 -8.13 -3.56
CA VAL A 108 3.83 -8.86 -2.33
C VAL A 108 2.58 -9.05 -1.48
N GLU A 109 2.30 -10.28 -1.10
CA GLU A 109 1.18 -10.62 -0.22
C GLU A 109 1.62 -10.66 1.25
N LEU A 110 0.80 -10.08 2.15
CA LEU A 110 1.00 -10.15 3.60
C LEU A 110 -0.24 -10.71 4.32
N SER A 111 -0.02 -11.77 5.11
CA SER A 111 -1.01 -12.44 5.96
C SER A 111 -0.53 -12.60 7.40
#